data_AF-A0A1X0NNV8-F1
#
_entry.id   AF-A0A1X0NNV8-F1
#
_cell.length_a   1.000
_cell.length_b   1.000
_cell.length_c   1.000
_cell.angle_alpha   90.00
_cell.angle_beta   90.00
_cell.angle_gamma   90.00
#
_symmetry.space_group_name_H-M   'P 1'
#
loop_
_entity.id
_entity.type
_entity.pdbx_description
1 polymer ?
#
loop_
_entity_poly.entity_id
_entity_poly.type
_entity_poly.pdbx_seq_one_letter_code
_entity_poly.pdbx_strand_id
1 'polypeptide(L)'
;SQMTYQTAASMLLLTVFYWLTGFFGYVEFGPEVGSSVLKMYRPLHDVAMAIAYVGVVIKLCVAFSLHILPCRDSLHHLLGWSLDTVAWWKNALLCAFFSCIALVAGLFIPDVSVVFGLLGSFSGSFIGFVFPALFYMYAGDFNIKSVGILMYLSTYALLFAGVVVICFGTTSTIYGMI
;
A
#
# COMPACT_ATOMS: atom_id res chain seq x y z
N SER A 1 24.51 -1.21 9.53
CA SER A 1 23.94 -1.88 10.72
C SER A 1 22.96 -1.00 11.50
N GLN A 2 23.21 0.31 11.66
CA GLN A 2 22.28 1.17 12.43
C GLN A 2 20.92 1.36 11.74
N MET A 3 20.89 1.56 10.42
CA MET A 3 19.64 1.71 9.65
C MET A 3 18.76 0.45 9.73
N THR A 4 19.35 -0.74 9.59
CA THR A 4 18.62 -2.02 9.67
C THR A 4 18.03 -2.26 11.05
N TYR A 5 18.73 -1.88 12.12
CA TYR A 5 18.22 -2.00 13.48
C TYR A 5 17.02 -1.07 13.71
N GLN A 6 17.09 0.17 13.25
CA GLN A 6 15.98 1.12 13.36
C GLN A 6 14.75 0.67 12.58
N THR A 7 14.94 0.14 11.36
CA THR A 7 13.84 -0.43 10.57
C THR A 7 13.24 -1.65 11.26
N ALA A 8 14.04 -2.54 11.83
CA ALA A 8 13.53 -3.70 12.56
C ALA A 8 12.71 -3.27 13.78
N ALA A 9 13.20 -2.31 14.56
CA ALA A 9 12.48 -1.80 15.72
C ALA A 9 11.14 -1.14 15.35
N SER A 10 11.11 -0.32 14.28
CA SER A 10 9.87 0.31 13.84
C SER A 10 8.87 -0.69 13.27
N MET A 11 9.32 -1.69 12.51
CA MET A 11 8.47 -2.78 11.99
C MET A 11 7.86 -3.61 13.12
N LEU A 12 8.64 -3.94 14.15
CA LEU A 12 8.13 -4.65 15.33
C LEU A 12 7.07 -3.83 16.07
N LEU A 13 7.34 -2.55 16.28
CA LEU A 13 6.40 -1.63 16.92
C LEU A 13 5.08 -1.54 16.13
N LEU A 14 5.15 -1.36 14.81
CA LEU A 14 3.96 -1.32 13.93
C LEU A 14 3.17 -2.63 13.99
N THR A 15 3.87 -3.76 14.02
CA THR A 15 3.24 -5.09 14.12
C THR A 15 2.45 -5.22 15.41
N VAL A 16 3.03 -4.80 16.54
CA VAL A 16 2.34 -4.79 17.84
C VAL A 16 1.12 -3.88 17.79
N PHE A 17 1.23 -2.66 17.24
CA PHE A 17 0.09 -1.75 17.13
C PHE A 17 -1.02 -2.32 16.25
N TYR A 18 -0.70 -2.87 15.08
CA TYR A 18 -1.71 -3.48 14.21
C TYR A 18 -2.39 -4.68 14.86
N TRP A 19 -1.64 -5.51 15.58
CA TRP A 19 -2.20 -6.63 16.32
C TRP A 19 -3.15 -6.16 17.43
N LEU A 20 -2.74 -5.16 18.22
CA LEU A 20 -3.59 -4.58 19.27
C LEU A 20 -4.86 -3.94 18.71
N THR A 21 -4.74 -3.14 17.63
CA THR A 21 -5.90 -2.52 16.97
C THR A 21 -6.85 -3.57 16.43
N GLY A 22 -6.33 -4.64 15.80
CA GLY A 22 -7.16 -5.74 15.31
C GLY A 22 -7.83 -6.52 16.44
N PHE A 23 -7.10 -6.83 17.50
CA PHE A 23 -7.62 -7.57 18.65
C PHE A 23 -8.71 -6.79 19.39
N PHE A 24 -8.45 -5.54 19.78
CA PHE A 24 -9.45 -4.71 20.48
C PHE A 24 -10.65 -4.40 19.58
N GLY A 25 -10.43 -4.12 18.29
CA GLY A 25 -11.53 -3.93 17.33
C GLY A 25 -12.42 -5.18 17.22
N TYR A 26 -11.82 -6.38 17.17
CA TYR A 26 -12.60 -7.62 17.14
C TYR A 26 -13.36 -7.89 18.45
N VAL A 27 -12.76 -7.59 19.61
CA VAL A 27 -13.43 -7.75 20.91
C VAL A 27 -14.64 -6.80 21.05
N GLU A 28 -14.55 -5.59 20.50
CA GLU A 28 -15.61 -4.58 20.61
C GLU A 28 -16.80 -4.85 19.69
N PHE A 29 -16.56 -5.24 18.43
CA PHE A 29 -17.63 -5.46 17.43
C PHE A 29 -18.04 -6.93 17.28
N GLY A 30 -17.25 -7.87 17.80
CA GLY A 30 -17.54 -9.30 17.72
C GLY A 30 -17.70 -9.80 16.28
N PRO A 31 -18.65 -10.71 16.00
CA PRO A 31 -18.86 -11.28 14.67
C PRO A 31 -19.47 -10.29 13.65
N GLU A 32 -19.86 -9.08 14.06
CA GLU A 32 -20.43 -8.05 13.18
C GLU A 32 -19.38 -7.08 12.60
N VAL A 33 -18.08 -7.38 12.70
CA VAL A 33 -17.00 -6.59 12.07
C VAL A 33 -17.23 -6.45 10.56
N GLY A 34 -17.55 -5.25 10.12
CA GLY A 34 -17.66 -4.92 8.70
C GLY A 34 -16.32 -4.59 8.03
N SER A 35 -16.35 -4.41 6.71
CA SER A 35 -15.19 -4.09 5.84
C SER A 35 -14.42 -2.82 6.26
N SER A 36 -15.07 -1.91 6.98
CA SER A 36 -14.45 -0.71 7.54
C SER A 36 -14.86 -0.52 8.99
N VAL A 37 -13.87 -0.60 9.89
CA VAL A 37 -14.04 -0.30 11.33
C VAL A 37 -14.61 1.10 11.54
N LEU A 38 -14.25 2.06 10.67
CA LEU A 38 -14.73 3.44 10.76
C LEU A 38 -16.24 3.59 10.53
N LYS A 39 -16.85 2.70 9.71
CA LYS A 39 -18.31 2.71 9.47
C LYS A 39 -19.09 2.10 10.64
N MET A 40 -18.44 1.27 11.47
CA MET A 40 -19.07 0.59 12.60
C MET A 40 -19.24 1.51 13.81
N TYR A 41 -18.35 2.50 13.96
CA TYR A 41 -18.45 3.49 15.01
C TYR A 41 -19.47 4.58 14.66
N ARG A 42 -20.45 4.81 15.56
CA ARG A 42 -21.41 5.92 15.42
C ARG A 42 -20.85 7.20 16.06
N PRO A 43 -20.45 8.22 15.27
CA PRO A 43 -19.77 9.41 15.78
C PRO A 43 -20.66 10.29 16.67
N LEU A 44 -21.98 10.09 16.65
CA LEU A 44 -22.93 10.87 17.45
C LEU A 44 -23.10 10.37 18.89
N HIS A 45 -22.61 9.18 19.24
CA HIS A 45 -22.82 8.61 20.57
C HIS A 45 -21.66 8.86 21.54
N ASP A 46 -20.45 9.08 21.02
CA ASP A 46 -19.25 9.31 21.83
C ASP A 46 -18.37 10.42 21.24
N VAL A 47 -18.09 11.43 22.06
CA VAL A 47 -17.26 12.60 21.71
C VAL A 47 -15.82 12.19 21.39
N ALA A 48 -15.28 11.17 22.09
CA ALA A 48 -13.93 10.68 21.82
C ALA A 48 -13.81 10.09 20.41
N MET A 49 -14.83 9.36 19.97
CA MET A 49 -14.88 8.77 18.64
C MET A 49 -15.09 9.82 17.53
N ALA A 50 -15.87 10.87 17.82
CA ALA A 50 -16.02 12.00 16.91
C ALA A 50 -14.68 12.71 16.64
N ILE A 51 -13.88 12.94 17.69
CA ILE A 51 -12.54 13.54 17.57
C ILE A 51 -11.61 12.64 16.75
N ALA A 52 -11.63 11.33 17.02
CA ALA A 52 -10.85 10.36 16.26
C ALA A 52 -11.22 10.36 14.78
N TYR A 53 -12.52 10.43 14.45
CA TYR A 53 -13.01 10.51 13.08
C TYR A 53 -12.49 11.76 12.35
N VAL A 54 -12.59 12.93 12.98
CA VAL A 54 -12.05 14.19 12.42
C VAL A 54 -10.54 14.08 12.21
N GLY A 55 -9.81 13.50 13.16
CA GLY A 55 -8.38 13.24 13.04
C GLY A 55 -8.02 12.34 11.84
N VAL A 56 -8.81 11.28 11.61
CA VAL A 56 -8.64 10.40 10.43
C VAL A 56 -8.93 11.16 9.14
N VAL A 57 -9.98 11.98 9.08
CA VAL A 57 -10.29 12.81 7.90
C VAL A 57 -9.13 13.75 7.57
N ILE A 58 -8.61 14.48 8.57
CA ILE A 58 -7.46 15.38 8.38
C ILE A 58 -6.23 14.59 7.90
N LYS A 59 -5.93 13.45 8.54
CA LYS A 59 -4.82 12.57 8.14
C LYS A 59 -4.95 12.14 6.69
N LEU A 60 -6.13 11.72 6.25
CA LEU A 60 -6.37 11.27 4.88
C LEU A 60 -6.20 12.41 3.87
N CYS A 61 -6.71 13.61 4.18
CA CYS A 61 -6.53 14.79 3.32
C CYS A 61 -5.05 15.16 3.13
N VAL A 62 -4.29 15.18 4.23
CA VAL A 62 -2.86 15.50 4.19
C VAL A 62 -2.08 14.40 3.48
N ALA A 63 -2.35 13.12 3.78
CA ALA A 63 -1.68 11.99 3.14
C ALA A 63 -1.92 11.98 1.63
N PHE A 64 -3.17 12.19 1.18
CA PHE A 64 -3.49 12.29 -0.24
C PHE A 64 -2.71 13.41 -0.93
N SER A 65 -2.64 14.58 -0.30
CA SER A 65 -1.89 15.73 -0.82
C SER A 65 -0.39 15.44 -0.94
N LEU A 66 0.18 14.74 0.06
CA LEU A 66 1.59 14.36 0.06
C LEU A 66 1.90 13.28 -0.98
N HIS A 67 1.00 12.34 -1.24
CA HIS A 67 1.20 11.28 -2.24
C HIS A 67 1.16 11.80 -3.68
N ILE A 68 0.48 12.90 -3.96
CA ILE A 68 0.46 13.50 -5.30
C ILE A 68 1.86 13.98 -5.75
N LEU A 69 2.73 14.40 -4.82
CA LEU A 69 4.08 14.87 -5.12
C LEU A 69 4.96 13.81 -5.81
N PRO A 70 5.18 12.61 -5.23
CA PRO A 70 5.97 11.57 -5.90
C PRO A 70 5.27 11.01 -7.14
N CYS A 71 3.93 10.99 -7.20
CA CYS A 71 3.20 10.59 -8.40
C CYS A 71 3.50 11.54 -9.57
N ARG A 72 3.52 12.85 -9.30
CA ARG A 72 3.92 13.87 -10.28
C ARG A 72 5.35 13.63 -10.75
N ASP A 73 6.29 13.47 -9.82
CA ASP A 73 7.71 13.31 -10.16
C ASP A 73 7.98 12.03 -10.96
N SER A 74 7.30 10.94 -10.61
CA SER A 74 7.36 9.66 -11.34
C SER A 74 6.84 9.79 -12.77
N LEU A 75 5.77 10.56 -12.98
CA LEU A 75 5.19 10.77 -14.31
C LEU A 75 6.07 11.69 -15.18
N HIS A 76 6.67 12.73 -14.60
CA HIS A 76 7.65 13.55 -15.32
C HIS A 76 8.85 12.71 -15.76
N HIS A 77 9.32 11.80 -14.90
CA HIS A 77 10.39 10.88 -15.23
C HIS A 77 9.99 9.91 -16.36
N LEU A 78 8.78 9.35 -16.32
CA LEU A 78 8.27 8.45 -17.37
C LEU A 78 8.11 9.15 -18.72
N LEU A 79 7.69 10.42 -18.73
CA LEU A 79 7.51 11.22 -19.95
C LEU A 79 8.83 11.78 -20.51
N GLY A 80 9.95 11.61 -19.81
CA GLY A 80 11.26 12.13 -20.21
C GLY A 80 11.31 13.66 -20.29
N TRP A 81 10.38 14.36 -19.63
CA TRP A 81 10.34 15.82 -19.63
C TRP A 81 11.30 16.37 -18.58
N SER A 82 12.17 17.31 -18.98
CA SER A 82 13.03 18.03 -18.05
C SER A 82 12.18 18.83 -17.07
N LEU A 83 12.37 18.58 -15.77
CA LEU A 83 11.62 19.19 -14.66
C LEU A 83 11.56 20.73 -14.75
N ASP A 84 12.53 21.36 -15.41
CA ASP A 84 12.65 22.82 -15.55
C ASP A 84 11.71 23.47 -16.59
N THR A 85 11.05 22.73 -17.49
CA THR A 85 10.26 23.31 -18.59
C THR A 85 8.77 23.01 -18.56
N VAL A 86 8.28 22.31 -17.53
CA VAL A 86 6.87 21.93 -17.48
C VAL A 86 6.02 23.07 -16.91
N ALA A 87 5.23 23.70 -17.79
CA ALA A 87 4.31 24.76 -17.43
C ALA A 87 3.37 24.36 -16.26
N TRP A 88 3.14 25.28 -15.32
CA TRP A 88 2.35 25.04 -14.10
C TRP A 88 0.96 24.42 -14.36
N TRP A 89 0.40 24.70 -15.53
CA TRP A 89 -0.93 24.26 -15.93
C TRP A 89 -0.94 22.76 -16.25
N LYS A 90 0.15 22.24 -16.85
CA LYS A 90 0.29 20.81 -17.13
C LYS A 90 0.34 20.03 -15.82
N ASN A 91 1.04 20.55 -14.82
CA ASN A 91 1.12 19.93 -13.49
C ASN A 91 -0.23 20.00 -12.77
N ALA A 92 -0.91 21.14 -12.82
CA ALA A 92 -2.26 21.30 -12.28
C ALA A 92 -3.26 20.34 -12.94
N LEU A 93 -3.19 20.18 -14.26
CA LEU A 93 -4.02 19.24 -15.03
C LEU A 93 -3.77 17.79 -14.59
N LEU A 94 -2.51 17.39 -14.42
CA LEU A 94 -2.15 16.05 -13.95
C LEU A 94 -2.69 15.78 -12.54
N CYS A 95 -2.49 16.71 -11.60
CA CYS A 95 -3.02 16.58 -10.25
C CYS A 95 -4.56 16.52 -10.23
N ALA A 96 -5.22 17.34 -11.06
CA ALA A 96 -6.67 17.34 -11.21
C ALA A 96 -7.16 16.01 -11.82
N PHE A 97 -6.44 15.47 -12.81
CA PHE A 97 -6.74 14.19 -13.42
C PHE A 97 -6.64 13.03 -12.42
N PHE A 98 -5.55 12.95 -11.64
CA PHE A 98 -5.41 11.95 -10.58
C PHE A 98 -6.51 12.06 -9.52
N SER A 99 -6.85 13.29 -9.11
CA SER A 99 -7.92 13.53 -8.14
C SER A 99 -9.30 13.15 -8.70
N CYS A 100 -9.55 13.43 -9.98
CA CYS A 100 -10.77 13.03 -10.68
C CYS A 100 -10.89 11.50 -10.74
N ILE A 101 -9.83 10.79 -11.13
CA ILE A 101 -9.81 9.32 -11.13
C ILE A 101 -10.07 8.78 -9.72
N ALA A 102 -9.42 9.32 -8.70
CA ALA A 102 -9.62 8.89 -7.32
C ALA A 102 -11.07 9.13 -6.86
N LEU A 103 -11.67 10.27 -7.21
CA LEU A 103 -13.06 10.58 -6.89
C LEU A 103 -14.03 9.62 -7.59
N VAL A 104 -13.83 9.38 -8.88
CA VAL A 104 -14.65 8.45 -9.67
C VAL A 104 -14.53 7.03 -9.11
N ALA A 105 -13.31 6.56 -8.85
CA ALA A 105 -13.08 5.24 -8.26
C ALA A 105 -13.74 5.11 -6.88
N GLY A 106 -13.65 6.13 -6.02
CA GLY A 106 -14.31 6.15 -4.71
C GLY A 106 -15.83 6.21 -4.77
N LEU A 107 -16.40 6.78 -5.83
CA LEU A 107 -17.86 6.79 -6.04
C LEU A 107 -18.39 5.42 -6.50
N PHE A 108 -17.64 4.72 -7.35
CA PHE A 108 -18.05 3.42 -7.90
C PHE A 108 -17.71 2.23 -7.00
N ILE A 109 -16.70 2.33 -6.12
CA ILE A 109 -16.26 1.24 -5.26
C ILE A 109 -16.69 1.51 -3.81
N PRO A 110 -17.81 0.94 -3.32
CA PRO A 110 -18.33 1.20 -1.98
C PRO A 110 -17.52 0.53 -0.86
N ASP A 111 -16.72 -0.48 -1.21
CA ASP A 111 -15.94 -1.29 -0.26
C ASP A 111 -14.43 -1.03 -0.33
N VAL A 112 -13.94 -0.43 0.75
CA VAL A 112 -12.51 -0.12 0.94
C VAL A 112 -11.64 -1.37 1.00
N SER A 113 -12.19 -2.51 1.45
CA SER A 113 -11.46 -3.78 1.52
C SER A 113 -11.06 -4.29 0.15
N VAL A 114 -11.89 -4.08 -0.88
CA VAL A 114 -11.57 -4.45 -2.26
C VAL A 114 -10.39 -3.63 -2.76
N VAL A 115 -10.44 -2.32 -2.56
CA VAL A 115 -9.38 -1.42 -3.00
C VAL A 115 -8.07 -1.75 -2.29
N PHE A 116 -8.08 -1.92 -0.96
CA PHE A 116 -6.87 -2.29 -0.22
C PHE A 116 -6.38 -3.71 -0.54
N GLY A 117 -7.29 -4.65 -0.83
CA GLY A 117 -6.97 -6.01 -1.24
C GLY A 117 -6.27 -6.05 -2.60
N LEU A 118 -6.81 -5.36 -3.61
CA LEU A 118 -6.18 -5.25 -4.94
C LEU A 118 -4.86 -4.48 -4.87
N LEU A 119 -4.84 -3.32 -4.21
CA LEU A 119 -3.62 -2.51 -4.10
C LEU A 119 -2.52 -3.24 -3.33
N GLY A 120 -2.86 -3.92 -2.24
CA GLY A 120 -1.90 -4.68 -1.44
C GLY A 120 -1.37 -5.90 -2.16
N SER A 121 -2.26 -6.70 -2.77
CA SER A 121 -1.86 -7.92 -3.50
C SER A 121 -1.05 -7.61 -4.76
N PHE A 122 -1.38 -6.54 -5.49
CA PHE A 122 -0.62 -6.12 -6.67
C PHE A 122 0.62 -5.32 -6.27
N SER A 123 0.45 -4.08 -5.82
CA SER A 123 1.59 -3.17 -5.61
C SER A 123 2.50 -3.62 -4.46
N GLY A 124 1.92 -4.12 -3.37
CA GLY A 124 2.67 -4.65 -2.23
C GLY A 124 3.52 -5.86 -2.60
N SER A 125 2.99 -6.80 -3.41
CA SER A 125 3.75 -7.98 -3.81
C SER A 125 4.85 -7.67 -4.82
N PHE A 126 4.60 -6.74 -5.75
CA PHE A 126 5.64 -6.29 -6.69
C PHE A 126 6.82 -5.66 -5.94
N ILE A 127 6.54 -4.76 -4.99
CA ILE A 127 7.58 -4.04 -4.24
C ILE A 127 8.23 -4.93 -3.18
N GLY A 128 7.46 -5.74 -2.47
CA GLY A 128 7.94 -6.56 -1.36
C GLY A 128 8.65 -7.84 -1.79
N PHE A 129 8.24 -8.45 -2.92
CA PHE A 129 8.78 -9.74 -3.36
C PHE A 129 9.47 -9.68 -4.71
N VAL A 130 8.79 -9.16 -5.73
CA VAL A 130 9.28 -9.27 -7.13
C VAL A 130 10.51 -8.38 -7.37
N PHE A 131 10.46 -7.09 -7.03
CA PHE A 131 11.57 -6.17 -7.22
C PHE A 131 12.85 -6.54 -6.47
N PRO A 132 12.85 -6.87 -5.16
CA PRO A 132 14.08 -7.27 -4.47
C PRO A 132 14.68 -8.55 -5.06
N ALA A 133 13.85 -9.52 -5.49
CA ALA A 133 14.34 -10.73 -6.16
C ALA A 133 14.99 -10.41 -7.52
N LEU A 134 14.36 -9.55 -8.33
CA LEU A 134 14.90 -9.13 -9.63
C LEU A 134 16.18 -8.31 -9.48
N PHE A 135 16.22 -7.35 -8.56
CA PHE A 135 17.43 -6.58 -8.30
C PHE A 135 18.59 -7.48 -7.87
N TYR A 136 18.32 -8.46 -7.01
CA TYR A 136 19.35 -9.40 -6.57
C TYR A 136 19.84 -10.31 -7.72
N MET A 137 18.95 -10.72 -8.63
CA MET A 137 19.30 -11.54 -9.79
C MET A 137 20.10 -10.76 -10.85
N TYR A 138 19.79 -9.48 -11.07
CA TYR A 138 20.40 -8.65 -12.11
C TYR A 138 21.59 -7.79 -11.63
N ALA A 139 21.88 -7.72 -10.32
CA ALA A 139 22.97 -6.92 -9.78
C ALA A 139 24.40 -7.48 -10.03
N GLY A 140 24.55 -8.69 -10.56
CA GLY A 140 25.84 -9.25 -11.02
C GLY A 140 26.21 -10.63 -10.46
N ASP A 141 26.94 -11.43 -11.25
CA ASP A 141 27.45 -12.79 -10.96
C ASP A 141 26.47 -13.74 -10.26
N PHE A 142 25.25 -13.84 -10.79
CA PHE A 142 24.23 -14.77 -10.33
C PHE A 142 24.53 -16.22 -10.75
N ASN A 143 25.62 -16.76 -10.20
CA ASN A 143 26.06 -18.12 -10.41
C ASN A 143 26.02 -18.88 -9.08
N ILE A 144 25.62 -20.15 -9.12
CA ILE A 144 25.47 -21.01 -7.94
C ILE A 144 26.76 -21.05 -7.10
N LYS A 145 27.92 -20.91 -7.77
CA LYS A 145 29.25 -20.88 -7.13
C LYS A 145 29.58 -19.58 -6.39
N SER A 146 28.98 -18.44 -6.76
CA SER A 146 29.27 -17.13 -6.16
C SER A 146 28.36 -16.82 -4.97
N VAL A 147 27.10 -17.25 -5.05
CA VAL A 147 26.02 -16.85 -4.12
C VAL A 147 25.65 -17.97 -3.12
N GLY A 148 25.98 -19.22 -3.45
CA GLY A 148 25.55 -20.39 -2.70
C GLY A 148 24.12 -20.82 -3.02
N ILE A 149 23.85 -22.11 -2.90
CA ILE A 149 22.57 -22.75 -3.26
C ILE A 149 21.39 -22.16 -2.47
N LEU A 150 21.60 -21.80 -1.20
CA LEU A 150 20.53 -21.29 -0.33
C LEU A 150 20.00 -19.92 -0.77
N MET A 151 20.89 -18.96 -1.07
CA MET A 151 20.47 -17.64 -1.52
C MET A 151 19.92 -17.67 -2.94
N TYR A 152 20.47 -18.53 -3.81
CA TYR A 152 19.94 -18.78 -5.15
C TYR A 152 18.50 -19.32 -5.08
N LEU A 153 18.26 -20.38 -4.31
CA LEU A 153 16.93 -20.97 -4.14
C LEU A 153 15.96 -20.00 -3.46
N SER A 154 16.42 -19.28 -2.43
CA SER A 154 15.62 -18.27 -1.74
C SER A 154 15.14 -17.17 -2.69
N THR A 155 16.00 -16.66 -3.57
CA THR A 155 15.65 -15.63 -4.55
C THR A 155 14.55 -16.10 -5.51
N TYR A 156 14.67 -17.32 -6.05
CA TYR A 156 13.62 -17.90 -6.91
C TYR A 156 12.33 -18.19 -6.16
N ALA A 157 12.42 -18.72 -4.93
CA ALA A 157 11.26 -18.96 -4.09
C ALA A 157 10.51 -17.67 -3.78
N LEU A 158 11.23 -16.58 -3.52
CA LEU A 158 10.69 -15.25 -3.23
C LEU A 158 10.01 -14.64 -4.46
N LEU A 159 10.59 -14.80 -5.64
CA LEU A 159 9.97 -14.43 -6.91
C LEU A 159 8.68 -15.24 -7.16
N PHE A 160 8.74 -16.56 -7.03
CA PHE A 160 7.59 -17.45 -7.24
C PHE A 160 6.46 -17.15 -6.24
N ALA A 161 6.79 -16.99 -4.97
CA ALA A 161 5.84 -16.60 -3.94
C ALA A 161 5.18 -15.26 -4.26
N GLY A 162 5.95 -14.27 -4.74
CA GLY A 162 5.41 -12.99 -5.20
C GLY A 162 4.35 -13.16 -6.30
N VAL A 163 4.63 -13.96 -7.33
CA VAL A 163 3.68 -14.25 -8.41
C VAL A 163 2.43 -14.96 -7.90
N VAL A 164 2.60 -15.95 -7.01
CA VAL A 164 1.49 -16.67 -6.38
C VAL A 164 0.61 -15.70 -5.60
N VAL A 165 1.19 -14.83 -4.76
CA VAL A 165 0.43 -13.84 -3.97
C VAL A 165 -0.31 -12.85 -4.87
N ILE A 166 0.27 -12.41 -6.00
CA ILE A 166 -0.42 -11.54 -6.96
C ILE A 166 -1.64 -12.26 -7.55
N CYS A 167 -1.46 -13.48 -8.05
CA CYS A 167 -2.54 -14.25 -8.66
C CYS A 167 -3.65 -14.56 -7.65
N PHE A 168 -3.31 -15.12 -6.49
CA PHE A 168 -4.29 -15.49 -5.47
C PHE A 168 -4.94 -14.28 -4.83
N GLY A 169 -4.18 -13.22 -4.53
CA GLY A 169 -4.71 -12.01 -3.90
C GLY A 169 -5.62 -11.20 -4.83
N THR A 170 -5.30 -11.13 -6.13
CA THR A 170 -6.20 -10.51 -7.12
C THR A 170 -7.47 -11.34 -7.27
N THR A 171 -7.32 -12.67 -7.36
CA THR A 171 -8.44 -13.61 -7.49
C THR A 171 -9.38 -13.55 -6.29
N SER A 172 -8.84 -13.58 -5.06
CA SER A 172 -9.66 -13.49 -3.84
C SER A 172 -10.42 -12.19 -3.75
N THR A 173 -9.82 -11.09 -4.22
CA THR A 173 -10.47 -9.78 -4.17
C THR A 173 -11.57 -9.65 -5.20
N ILE A 174 -11.41 -10.25 -6.39
CA ILE A 174 -12.47 -10.32 -7.41
C ILE A 174 -13.62 -11.21 -6.94
N TYR A 175 -13.34 -12.39 -6.38
CA TYR A 175 -14.39 -13.26 -5.83
C TYR A 175 -15.10 -12.62 -4.63
N GLY A 176 -14.43 -11.78 -3.86
CA GLY A 176 -15.07 -11.01 -2.79
C GLY A 176 -16.02 -9.90 -3.26
N MET A 177 -16.04 -9.60 -4.57
CA MET A 177 -16.95 -8.61 -5.18
C MET A 177 -18.20 -9.25 -5.82
N ILE A 178 -18.22 -10.58 -6.00
CA ILE A 178 -19.31 -11.34 -6.63
C ILE A 178 -20.17 -11.94 -5.53
#